data_AF-A0A933BRG4-F1
#
_entry.id   AF-A0A933BRG4-F1
#
_cell.length_a   1.000
_cell.length_b   1.000
_cell.length_c   1.000
_cell.angle_alpha   90.00
_cell.angle_beta   90.00
_cell.angle_gamma   90.00
#
_symmetry.space_group_name_H-M   'P 1'
#
loop_
_entity.id
_entity.type
_entity.pdbx_description
1 polymer ?
#
loop_
_entity_poly.entity_id
_entity_poly.type
_entity_poly.pdbx_seq_one_letter_code
_entity_poly.pdbx_strand_id
1 'polypeptide(L)'
;MTTLSENLKTIRKSLRCTQMAISKVLDIGFRTYVRYEAGERDAPVSVLVKFAKLGNLSLDRLLTTQITPEELKIPDVETLPSAPARLEAIGGSLEEGRLVFKGLKGDFLVSSCPNEKSLIGLFRRMDRTTREKVILDAEWTLKNSLQGRNKAAKKKLPKKAMKAKNAAKLKQLVKSIKKITLKG
;
A
#
# COMPACT_ATOMS: atom_id res chain seq x y z
N MET A 1 -41.35 -15.18 -20.26
CA MET A 1 -40.32 -14.15 -20.49
C MET A 1 -39.27 -14.33 -19.42
N THR A 2 -37.99 -14.26 -19.78
CA THR A 2 -36.89 -14.35 -18.81
C THR A 2 -36.63 -12.97 -18.20
N THR A 3 -36.14 -12.90 -16.96
CA THR A 3 -35.76 -11.65 -16.28
C THR A 3 -34.83 -10.81 -17.16
N LEU A 4 -33.88 -11.46 -17.84
CA LEU A 4 -32.98 -10.86 -18.80
C LEU A 4 -33.71 -10.16 -19.97
N SER A 5 -34.68 -10.83 -20.60
CA SER A 5 -35.40 -10.27 -21.75
C SER A 5 -36.18 -9.00 -21.38
N GLU A 6 -36.76 -8.97 -20.18
CA GLU A 6 -37.45 -7.81 -19.63
C GLU A 6 -36.48 -6.67 -19.32
N ASN A 7 -35.33 -6.99 -18.73
CA ASN A 7 -34.26 -6.04 -18.42
C ASN A 7 -33.67 -5.37 -19.67
N LEU A 8 -33.46 -6.11 -20.76
CA LEU A 8 -33.01 -5.53 -22.03
C LEU A 8 -34.03 -4.53 -22.59
N LYS A 9 -35.32 -4.83 -22.43
CA LYS A 9 -36.42 -3.98 -22.87
C LYS A 9 -36.56 -2.73 -22.00
N THR A 10 -36.36 -2.82 -20.69
CA THR A 10 -36.39 -1.66 -19.79
C THR A 10 -35.23 -0.72 -20.05
N ILE A 11 -34.01 -1.24 -20.26
CA ILE A 11 -32.83 -0.44 -20.65
C ILE A 11 -33.04 0.26 -21.99
N ARG A 12 -33.58 -0.43 -23.00
CA ARG A 12 -33.87 0.22 -24.29
C ARG A 12 -34.89 1.36 -24.13
N LYS A 13 -35.94 1.15 -23.34
CA LYS A 13 -36.98 2.16 -23.07
C LYS A 13 -36.44 3.35 -22.31
N SER A 14 -35.55 3.16 -21.33
CA SER A 14 -34.94 4.25 -20.58
C SER A 14 -34.08 5.15 -21.48
N LEU A 15 -33.36 4.55 -22.43
CA LEU A 15 -32.57 5.24 -23.45
C LEU A 15 -33.39 5.82 -24.61
N ARG A 16 -34.73 5.65 -24.60
CA ARG A 16 -35.66 6.11 -25.66
C ARG A 16 -35.27 5.67 -27.07
N CYS A 17 -34.67 4.48 -27.20
CA CYS A 17 -34.20 3.94 -28.48
C CYS A 17 -35.20 2.97 -29.12
N THR A 18 -35.21 2.92 -30.45
CA THR A 18 -35.92 1.87 -31.20
C THR A 18 -35.09 0.58 -31.20
N GLN A 19 -35.75 -0.56 -31.41
CA GLN A 19 -35.06 -1.86 -31.53
C GLN A 19 -34.03 -1.86 -32.66
N MET A 20 -34.29 -1.13 -33.75
CA MET A 20 -33.34 -0.97 -34.85
C MET A 20 -32.14 -0.11 -34.45
N ALA A 21 -32.35 1.01 -33.74
CA ALA A 21 -31.26 1.87 -33.30
C ALA A 21 -30.31 1.14 -32.36
N ILE A 22 -30.83 0.43 -31.36
CA ILE A 22 -29.99 -0.26 -30.38
C ILE A 22 -29.25 -1.46 -31.00
N SER A 23 -29.86 -2.15 -31.99
CA SER A 23 -29.19 -3.22 -32.73
C SER A 23 -27.96 -2.72 -33.50
N LYS A 24 -28.03 -1.50 -34.06
CA LYS A 24 -26.89 -0.86 -34.73
C LYS A 24 -25.80 -0.47 -33.73
N VAL A 25 -26.17 0.10 -32.58
CA VAL A 25 -25.22 0.48 -31.51
C VAL A 25 -24.45 -0.73 -30.98
N LEU A 26 -25.12 -1.88 -30.89
CA LEU A 26 -24.52 -3.11 -30.35
C LEU A 26 -23.79 -3.95 -31.40
N ASP A 27 -23.92 -3.58 -32.67
CA ASP A 27 -23.45 -4.34 -33.83
C ASP A 27 -24.03 -5.76 -33.87
N ILE A 28 -25.36 -5.84 -33.80
CA ILE A 28 -26.14 -7.09 -33.80
C ILE A 28 -27.20 -6.99 -34.90
N GLY A 29 -27.46 -8.11 -35.59
CA GLY A 29 -28.57 -8.19 -36.52
C GLY A 29 -29.92 -7.87 -35.86
N PHE A 30 -30.75 -7.05 -36.51
CA PHE A 30 -32.04 -6.59 -35.99
C PHE A 30 -32.93 -7.74 -35.48
N ARG A 31 -33.12 -8.79 -36.30
CA ARG A 31 -33.91 -9.97 -35.93
C ARG A 31 -33.36 -10.68 -34.70
N THR A 32 -32.04 -10.73 -34.56
CA THR A 32 -31.36 -11.35 -33.42
C THR A 32 -31.66 -10.58 -32.14
N TYR A 33 -31.65 -9.25 -32.18
CA TYR A 33 -32.01 -8.43 -31.02
C TYR A 33 -33.49 -8.58 -30.63
N VAL A 34 -34.39 -8.62 -31.61
CA VAL A 34 -35.83 -8.84 -31.36
C VAL A 34 -36.07 -10.17 -30.63
N ARG A 35 -35.35 -11.23 -31.01
CA ARG A 35 -35.41 -12.54 -30.33
C ARG A 35 -34.90 -12.51 -28.90
N TYR A 36 -33.90 -11.67 -28.60
CA TYR A 36 -33.43 -11.48 -27.23
C TYR A 36 -34.48 -10.77 -26.36
N GLU A 37 -35.12 -9.72 -26.87
CA GLU A 37 -36.21 -9.05 -26.13
C GLU A 37 -37.46 -9.93 -25.98
N ALA A 38 -37.72 -10.83 -26.94
CA ALA A 38 -38.83 -11.79 -26.85
C ALA A 38 -38.55 -12.96 -25.90
N GLY A 39 -37.29 -13.17 -25.50
CA GLY A 39 -36.87 -14.33 -24.72
C GLY A 39 -36.86 -15.65 -25.52
N GLU A 40 -36.88 -15.58 -26.85
CA GLU A 40 -36.74 -16.76 -27.73
C GLU A 40 -35.31 -17.30 -27.76
N ARG A 41 -34.33 -16.45 -27.42
CA ARG A 41 -32.91 -16.78 -27.43
C ARG A 41 -32.19 -16.00 -26.34
N ASP A 42 -31.21 -16.63 -25.70
CA ASP A 42 -30.32 -15.94 -24.77
C ASP A 42 -29.21 -15.19 -25.51
N ALA A 43 -28.90 -13.99 -25.01
CA ALA A 43 -27.83 -13.16 -25.56
C ALA A 43 -26.46 -13.70 -25.12
N PRO A 44 -25.46 -13.74 -26.02
CA PRO A 44 -24.11 -14.13 -25.65
C PRO A 44 -23.50 -13.11 -24.68
N VAL A 45 -22.57 -13.56 -23.84
CA VAL A 45 -21.92 -12.72 -22.81
C VAL A 45 -21.31 -11.45 -23.39
N SER A 46 -20.77 -11.50 -24.61
CA SER A 46 -20.21 -10.32 -25.30
C SER A 46 -21.24 -9.21 -25.52
N VAL A 47 -22.48 -9.57 -25.82
CA VAL A 47 -23.60 -8.63 -25.99
C VAL A 47 -24.09 -8.12 -24.64
N LEU A 48 -24.15 -8.99 -23.64
CA LEU A 48 -24.54 -8.63 -22.28
C LEU A 48 -23.60 -7.59 -21.67
N VAL A 49 -22.29 -7.74 -21.86
CA VAL A 49 -21.29 -6.77 -21.40
C VAL A 49 -21.49 -5.41 -22.08
N LYS A 50 -21.81 -5.37 -23.39
CA LYS A 50 -22.12 -4.11 -24.08
C LYS A 50 -23.39 -3.47 -23.52
N PHE A 51 -24.43 -4.26 -23.23
CA PHE A 51 -25.66 -3.78 -22.60
C PHE A 51 -25.45 -3.23 -21.20
N ALA A 52 -24.69 -3.95 -20.37
CA ALA A 52 -24.33 -3.52 -19.02
C ALA A 52 -23.62 -2.16 -19.05
N LYS A 53 -22.68 -1.97 -19.99
CA LYS A 53 -22.01 -0.68 -20.21
C LYS A 53 -22.95 0.43 -20.67
N LEU A 54 -23.89 0.13 -21.57
CA LEU A 54 -24.88 1.12 -22.03
C LEU A 54 -25.86 1.53 -20.92
N GLY A 55 -26.20 0.59 -20.04
CA GLY A 55 -27.08 0.82 -18.88
C GLY A 55 -26.37 1.39 -17.66
N ASN A 56 -25.03 1.50 -17.66
CA ASN A 56 -24.22 1.77 -16.46
C ASN A 56 -24.56 0.83 -15.29
N LEU A 57 -24.76 -0.46 -15.60
CA LEU A 57 -25.12 -1.50 -14.64
C LEU A 57 -24.02 -2.56 -14.56
N SER A 58 -23.94 -3.21 -13.41
CA SER A 58 -23.14 -4.43 -13.26
C SER A 58 -23.80 -5.58 -14.04
N LEU A 59 -22.97 -6.50 -14.54
CA LEU A 59 -23.46 -7.68 -15.28
C LEU A 59 -24.30 -8.59 -14.36
N ASP A 60 -23.95 -8.68 -13.09
CA ASP A 60 -24.69 -9.45 -12.10
C ASP A 60 -26.10 -8.86 -11.88
N ARG A 61 -26.21 -7.54 -11.68
CA ARG A 61 -27.51 -6.87 -11.53
C ARG A 61 -28.39 -7.01 -12.77
N LEU A 62 -27.78 -6.99 -13.97
CA LEU A 62 -28.49 -7.21 -15.25
C LEU A 62 -29.16 -8.59 -15.34
N LEU A 63 -28.56 -9.61 -14.72
CA LEU A 63 -29.02 -11.00 -14.80
C LEU A 63 -29.93 -11.39 -13.62
N THR A 64 -29.64 -10.87 -12.43
CA THR A 64 -30.20 -11.36 -11.16
C THR A 64 -31.42 -10.55 -10.70
N THR A 65 -31.52 -9.26 -11.04
CA THR A 65 -32.57 -8.35 -10.51
C THR A 65 -33.44 -7.79 -11.63
N GLN A 66 -34.74 -7.63 -11.37
CA GLN A 66 -35.65 -6.96 -12.30
C GLN A 66 -35.41 -5.45 -12.25
N ILE A 67 -35.03 -4.85 -13.36
CA ILE A 67 -34.62 -3.44 -13.42
C ILE A 67 -35.82 -2.54 -13.68
N THR A 68 -36.07 -1.61 -12.75
CA THR A 68 -37.05 -0.52 -12.92
C THR A 68 -36.44 0.67 -13.68
N PRO A 69 -37.22 1.44 -14.45
CA PRO A 69 -36.70 2.57 -15.23
C PRO A 69 -36.15 3.71 -14.34
N GLU A 70 -36.59 3.80 -13.09
CA GLU A 70 -36.09 4.77 -12.10
C GLU A 70 -34.68 4.41 -11.60
N GLU A 71 -34.39 3.12 -11.42
CA GLU A 71 -33.11 2.62 -10.93
C GLU A 71 -31.95 2.81 -11.92
N LEU A 72 -32.24 2.93 -13.21
CA LEU A 72 -31.25 3.15 -14.27
C LEU A 72 -30.55 4.52 -14.20
N LYS A 73 -31.05 5.43 -13.36
CA LYS A 73 -30.43 6.75 -13.14
C LYS A 73 -29.35 6.73 -12.08
N ILE A 74 -29.32 5.70 -11.23
CA ILE A 74 -28.31 5.52 -10.20
C ILE A 74 -27.28 4.57 -10.81
N PRO A 75 -26.14 5.08 -11.32
CA PRO A 75 -25.16 4.18 -11.92
C PRO A 75 -24.67 3.19 -10.85
N ASP A 76 -24.53 1.92 -11.22
CA ASP A 76 -23.69 0.95 -10.49
C ASP A 76 -22.23 1.34 -10.71
N VAL A 77 -21.87 2.58 -10.39
CA VAL A 77 -20.48 2.94 -10.20
C VAL A 77 -20.11 2.14 -8.97
N GLU A 78 -19.28 1.11 -9.16
CA GLU A 78 -18.34 0.72 -8.13
C GLU A 78 -17.71 2.03 -7.67
N THR A 79 -18.21 2.52 -6.55
CA THR A 79 -17.60 3.64 -5.87
C THR A 79 -16.28 3.04 -5.41
N LEU A 80 -15.26 3.12 -6.27
CA LEU A 80 -13.88 3.20 -5.82
C LEU A 80 -13.96 4.13 -4.62
N PRO A 81 -13.66 3.67 -3.41
CA PRO A 81 -13.99 4.41 -2.21
C PRO A 81 -13.45 5.82 -2.39
N SER A 82 -14.38 6.78 -2.56
CA SER A 82 -14.07 8.15 -2.97
C SER A 82 -13.30 8.90 -1.88
N ALA A 83 -13.15 8.28 -0.71
CA ALA A 83 -12.12 8.59 0.25
C ALA A 83 -11.12 7.43 0.24
N PRO A 84 -9.79 7.69 0.19
CA PRO A 84 -8.84 6.66 0.56
C PRO A 84 -9.28 6.16 1.93
N ALA A 85 -9.70 4.89 2.02
CA ALA A 85 -10.02 4.27 3.28
C ALA A 85 -8.88 4.62 4.24
N ARG A 86 -9.18 5.24 5.39
CA ARG A 86 -8.17 5.68 6.35
C ARG A 86 -7.21 4.51 6.59
N LEU A 87 -6.01 4.61 6.02
CA LEU A 87 -5.01 3.56 6.12
C LEU A 87 -4.55 3.52 7.57
N GLU A 88 -4.93 2.45 8.26
CA GLU A 88 -4.49 2.23 9.64
C GLU A 88 -2.99 1.89 9.62
N ALA A 89 -2.19 2.77 10.21
CA ALA A 89 -0.79 2.46 10.51
C ALA A 89 -0.78 1.43 11.66
N ILE A 90 -0.25 0.23 11.38
CA ILE A 90 -0.11 -0.85 12.36
C ILE A 90 1.16 -0.66 13.18
N GLY A 91 2.20 -0.06 12.58
CA GLY A 91 3.49 0.07 13.25
C GLY A 91 4.36 1.17 12.65
N GLY A 92 5.32 1.58 13.48
CA GLY A 92 6.22 2.69 13.18
C GLY A 92 5.66 4.06 13.53
N SER A 93 6.55 5.01 13.84
CA SER A 93 6.21 6.39 14.20
C SER A 93 6.71 7.37 13.14
N LEU A 94 6.10 8.56 13.10
CA LEU A 94 6.56 9.68 12.27
C LEU A 94 7.98 10.16 12.66
N GLU A 95 8.39 9.89 13.90
CA GLU A 95 9.74 10.17 14.42
C GLU A 95 10.77 9.12 13.99
N GLU A 96 10.35 7.85 13.90
CA GLU A 96 11.20 6.75 13.41
C GLU A 96 11.36 6.78 11.89
N GLY A 97 10.51 7.54 11.20
CA GLY A 97 10.55 7.73 9.75
C GLY A 97 10.16 6.49 8.95
N ARG A 98 9.45 5.55 9.57
CA ARG A 98 8.96 4.31 8.95
C ARG A 98 7.52 4.10 9.39
N LEU A 99 6.63 3.83 8.44
CA LEU A 99 5.25 3.45 8.68
C LEU A 99 4.96 2.11 8.01
N VAL A 100 4.16 1.28 8.68
CA VAL A 100 3.65 0.02 8.14
C VAL A 100 2.13 0.10 8.18
N PHE A 101 1.49 -0.06 7.03
CA PHE A 101 0.04 0.04 6.90
C PHE A 101 -0.63 -1.34 6.84
N LYS A 102 -1.85 -1.40 7.38
CA LYS A 102 -2.69 -2.60 7.30
C LYS A 102 -3.05 -2.94 5.86
N GLY A 103 -2.76 -4.17 5.45
CA GLY A 103 -3.08 -4.70 4.12
C GLY A 103 -2.07 -4.34 3.02
N LEU A 104 -1.10 -3.45 3.29
CA LEU A 104 -0.03 -3.15 2.34
C LEU A 104 1.24 -3.91 2.72
N LYS A 105 1.79 -4.66 1.77
CA LYS A 105 3.08 -5.33 1.92
C LYS A 105 4.20 -4.32 1.62
N GLY A 106 4.89 -3.87 2.65
CA GLY A 106 6.08 -3.03 2.50
C GLY A 106 6.25 -2.00 3.61
N ASP A 107 7.48 -1.54 3.77
CA ASP A 107 7.85 -0.46 4.67
C ASP A 107 7.74 0.88 3.94
N PHE A 108 6.95 1.80 4.49
CA PHE A 108 6.79 3.14 3.94
C PHE A 108 7.70 4.09 4.71
N LEU A 109 8.80 4.48 4.08
CA LEU A 109 9.72 5.47 4.64
C LEU A 109 9.11 6.87 4.54
N VAL A 110 8.99 7.54 5.68
CA VAL A 110 8.44 8.88 5.82
C VAL A 110 9.50 9.78 6.41
N SER A 111 9.81 10.88 5.75
CA SER A 111 10.74 11.88 6.28
C SER A 111 9.96 13.06 6.86
N SER A 112 10.26 13.43 8.09
CA SER A 112 9.69 14.63 8.74
C SER A 112 10.53 15.89 8.48
N CYS A 113 11.83 15.75 8.19
CA CYS A 113 12.76 16.87 8.05
C CYS A 113 12.78 17.44 6.61
N PRO A 114 12.66 18.77 6.41
CA PRO A 114 12.70 19.40 5.08
C PRO A 114 14.00 19.12 4.30
N ASN A 115 15.13 19.10 5.01
CA ASN A 115 16.44 18.82 4.40
C ASN A 115 16.53 17.38 3.90
N GLU A 116 16.02 16.43 4.68
CA GLU A 116 15.99 15.02 4.32
C GLU A 116 15.04 14.78 3.13
N LYS A 117 13.85 15.41 3.12
CA LYS A 117 12.96 15.40 1.94
C LYS A 117 13.66 15.91 0.68
N SER A 118 14.40 17.01 0.79
CA SER A 118 15.15 17.59 -0.32
C SER A 118 16.25 16.65 -0.81
N LEU A 119 16.99 16.03 0.10
CA LEU A 119 18.03 15.05 -0.19
C LEU A 119 17.47 13.80 -0.89
N ILE A 120 16.38 13.22 -0.36
CA ILE A 120 15.69 12.07 -0.96
C ILE A 120 15.13 12.46 -2.33
N GLY A 121 14.57 13.66 -2.47
CA GLY A 121 14.07 14.19 -3.73
C GLY A 121 15.17 14.27 -4.79
N LEU A 122 16.34 14.81 -4.41
CA LEU A 122 17.51 14.89 -5.29
C LEU A 122 18.00 13.49 -5.68
N PHE A 123 18.09 12.58 -4.71
CA PHE A 123 18.50 11.18 -4.94
C PHE A 123 17.58 10.41 -5.89
N ARG A 124 16.26 10.63 -5.80
CA ARG A 124 15.28 10.02 -6.70
C ARG A 124 15.38 10.54 -8.14
N ARG A 125 15.80 11.80 -8.32
CA ARG A 125 15.99 12.42 -9.65
C ARG A 125 17.30 12.03 -10.33
N MET A 126 18.29 11.55 -9.57
CA MET A 126 19.58 11.13 -10.12
C MET A 126 19.48 9.84 -10.94
N ASP A 127 20.40 9.71 -11.89
CA ASP A 127 20.61 8.50 -12.69
C ASP A 127 21.13 7.34 -11.83
N ARG A 128 20.92 6.11 -12.33
CA ARG A 128 21.25 4.88 -11.59
C ARG A 128 22.72 4.82 -11.17
N THR A 129 23.64 5.17 -12.07
CA THR A 129 25.08 5.13 -11.82
C THR A 129 25.51 6.12 -10.75
N THR A 130 24.98 7.34 -10.79
CA THR A 130 25.22 8.36 -9.75
C THR A 130 24.64 7.95 -8.41
N ARG A 131 23.47 7.30 -8.42
CA ARG A 131 22.82 6.80 -7.21
C ARG A 131 23.67 5.75 -6.49
N GLU A 132 24.22 4.80 -7.23
CA GLU A 132 25.08 3.73 -6.68
C GLU A 132 26.36 4.32 -6.04
N LYS A 133 26.98 5.32 -6.66
CA LYS A 133 28.14 6.03 -6.09
C LYS A 133 27.80 6.74 -4.78
N VAL A 134 26.69 7.47 -4.74
CA VAL A 134 26.24 8.18 -3.53
C VAL A 134 25.93 7.21 -2.39
N ILE A 135 25.36 6.03 -2.69
CA ILE A 135 25.16 4.98 -1.68
C ILE A 135 26.50 4.49 -1.15
N LEU A 136 27.46 4.19 -2.02
CA LEU A 136 28.81 3.73 -1.61
C LEU A 136 29.51 4.75 -0.71
N ASP A 137 29.48 6.03 -1.07
CA ASP A 137 30.08 7.11 -0.27
C ASP A 137 29.38 7.27 1.08
N ALA A 138 28.04 7.17 1.11
CA ALA A 138 27.27 7.23 2.34
C ALA A 138 27.58 6.04 3.28
N GLU A 139 27.65 4.81 2.73
CA GLU A 139 28.05 3.62 3.49
C GLU A 139 29.46 3.74 4.06
N TRP A 140 30.40 4.24 3.25
CA TRP A 140 31.78 4.46 3.66
C TRP A 140 31.85 5.47 4.81
N THR A 141 31.12 6.58 4.69
CA THR A 141 31.04 7.62 5.71
C THR A 141 30.45 7.08 7.03
N LEU A 142 29.40 6.25 6.96
CA LEU A 142 28.79 5.64 8.14
C LEU A 142 29.78 4.69 8.87
N LYS A 143 30.46 3.82 8.12
CA LYS A 143 31.44 2.87 8.67
C LYS A 143 32.61 3.60 9.35
N ASN A 144 33.09 4.69 8.75
CA ASN A 144 34.21 5.45 9.27
C ASN A 144 33.85 6.35 10.45
N SER A 145 32.64 6.93 10.45
CA SER A 145 32.11 7.69 11.60
C SER A 145 32.04 6.83 12.88
N LEU A 146 31.64 5.56 12.73
CA LEU A 146 31.62 4.59 13.84
C LEU A 146 33.04 4.23 14.34
N GLN A 147 34.02 4.12 13.43
CA GLN A 147 35.42 3.88 13.81
C GLN A 147 36.06 5.08 14.54
N GLY A 148 35.71 6.31 14.15
CA GLY A 148 36.14 7.53 14.85
C GLY A 148 35.59 7.61 16.28
N ARG A 149 34.29 7.33 16.48
CA ARG A 149 33.65 7.25 17.81
C ARG A 149 34.27 6.17 18.70
N ASN A 150 34.53 4.98 18.14
CA ASN A 150 35.16 3.88 18.88
C ASN A 150 36.61 4.17 19.30
N LYS A 151 37.37 4.97 18.53
CA LYS A 151 38.70 5.45 18.92
C LYS A 151 38.63 6.52 20.02
N ALA A 152 37.66 7.43 19.97
CA ALA A 152 37.47 8.45 21.00
C ALA A 152 37.02 7.87 22.36
N ALA A 153 36.15 6.85 22.36
CA ALA A 153 35.73 6.12 23.55
C ALA A 153 36.87 5.30 24.20
N LYS A 154 37.91 4.92 23.43
CA LYS A 154 39.11 4.21 23.91
C LYS A 154 40.24 5.15 24.38
N LYS A 155 39.95 6.37 24.85
CA LYS A 155 40.93 7.12 25.64
C LYS A 155 41.16 6.39 26.98
N LYS A 156 42.20 5.56 27.04
CA LYS A 156 42.62 4.83 28.25
C LYS A 156 42.79 5.80 29.41
N LEU A 157 42.17 5.50 30.57
CA LEU A 157 42.43 6.22 31.83
C LEU A 157 43.94 6.28 32.09
N PRO A 158 44.48 7.41 32.60
CA PRO A 158 45.91 7.57 32.82
C PRO A 158 46.44 6.45 33.72
N LYS A 159 47.59 5.86 33.35
CA LYS A 159 48.18 4.67 34.01
C LYS A 159 48.26 4.79 35.54
N LYS A 160 48.43 6.01 36.06
CA LYS A 160 48.46 6.34 37.51
C LYS A 160 47.12 6.04 38.20
N ALA A 161 45.99 6.40 37.58
CA ALA A 161 44.65 6.15 38.12
C ALA A 161 44.30 4.65 38.11
N MET A 162 44.75 3.91 37.10
CA MET A 162 44.56 2.46 37.01
C MET A 162 45.36 1.72 38.09
N LYS A 163 46.62 2.12 38.34
CA LYS A 163 47.44 1.57 39.43
C LYS A 163 46.82 1.83 40.80
N ALA A 164 46.29 3.03 41.05
CA ALA A 164 45.63 3.36 42.31
C ALA A 164 44.37 2.50 42.56
N LYS A 165 43.52 2.30 41.55
CA LYS A 165 42.34 1.42 41.63
C LYS A 165 42.72 -0.05 41.91
N ASN A 166 43.78 -0.54 41.27
CA ASN A 166 44.25 -1.91 41.49
C ASN A 166 44.84 -2.10 42.91
N ALA A 167 45.60 -1.12 43.41
CA ALA A 167 46.11 -1.15 44.79
C ALA A 167 44.96 -1.13 45.83
N ALA A 168 43.91 -0.33 45.58
CA ALA A 168 42.74 -0.31 46.44
C ALA A 168 42.00 -1.66 46.45
N LYS A 169 41.84 -2.31 45.28
CA LYS A 169 41.26 -3.65 45.18
C LYS A 169 42.09 -4.70 45.92
N LEU A 170 43.42 -4.67 45.79
CA LEU A 170 44.30 -5.60 46.51
C LEU A 170 44.16 -5.44 48.03
N LYS A 171 44.10 -4.19 48.51
CA LYS A 171 43.90 -3.91 49.96
C LYS A 171 42.56 -4.42 50.47
N GLN A 172 41.49 -4.31 49.68
CA GLN A 172 40.19 -4.87 50.04
C GLN A 172 40.24 -6.41 50.10
N LEU A 173 40.87 -7.04 49.13
CA LEU A 173 41.04 -8.49 49.08
C LEU A 173 41.83 -9.04 50.28
N VAL A 174 42.91 -8.36 50.66
CA VAL A 174 43.71 -8.71 51.85
C VAL A 174 42.90 -8.57 53.14
N LYS A 175 42.06 -7.53 53.25
CA LYS A 175 41.15 -7.36 54.40
C LYS A 175 40.10 -8.46 54.47
N SER A 176 39.54 -8.86 53.32
CA SER A 176 38.60 -9.97 53.23
C SER A 176 39.23 -11.29 53.64
N ILE A 177 40.44 -11.58 53.17
CA ILE A 177 41.18 -12.80 53.54
C ILE A 177 41.48 -12.82 55.03
N LYS A 178 42.00 -11.72 55.61
CA LYS A 178 42.26 -11.63 57.06
C LYS A 178 41.01 -11.86 57.91
N LYS A 179 39.86 -11.35 57.46
CA LYS A 179 38.57 -11.51 58.15
C LYS A 179 38.06 -12.95 58.12
N ILE A 180 38.45 -13.73 57.11
CA ILE A 180 38.10 -15.15 56.97
C ILE A 180 39.04 -16.01 57.83
N THR A 181 40.34 -15.71 57.88
CA THR A 181 41.34 -16.49 58.65
C THR A 181 41.30 -16.27 60.16
N LEU A 182 40.70 -15.18 60.67
CA LEU A 182 40.55 -14.90 62.11
C LEU A 182 39.24 -15.46 62.72
N LYS A 183 38.42 -16.15 61.93
CA LYS A 183 37.13 -16.73 62.33
C LYS A 183 37.11 -18.27 62.38
N GLY A 184 38.28 -18.90 62.23
CA GLY A 184 38.49 -20.34 62.38
C GLY A 184 39.25 -20.64 63.65
#